data_AF-A0A9E3ITU9-F1
#
_entry.id   AF-A0A9E3ITU9-F1
#
_cell.length_a   1.000
_cell.length_b   1.000
_cell.length_c   1.000
_cell.angle_alpha   90.00
_cell.angle_beta   90.00
_cell.angle_gamma   90.00
#
_symmetry.space_group_name_H-M   'P 1'
#
loop_
_entity.id
_entity.type
_entity.pdbx_description
1 polymer ?
#
loop_
_entity_poly.entity_id
_entity_poly.type
_entity_poly.pdbx_seq_one_letter_code
_entity_poly.pdbx_strand_id
1 'polypeptide(L)'
;MPRTIAALVGLGAVLAAALGLYWKGRLEGAAGERPKVEAAVAQAAVAGLETRGAAESAQRVEVVVRQREDAVRSVAQLTEAALKSEDAHAPLDPARVSRLRADDQQLCRAAPDLAGCAEGGHAGGGEPPVRPLPSAAGADPGRP
;
A
#
# COMPACT_ATOMS: atom_id res chain seq x y z
N MET A 1 78.53 9.29 -31.88
CA MET A 1 77.86 8.09 -31.32
C MET A 1 77.32 8.24 -29.89
N PRO A 2 77.96 8.93 -28.92
CA PRO A 2 77.41 8.98 -27.54
C PRO A 2 76.13 9.84 -27.42
N ARG A 3 75.99 10.89 -28.24
CA ARG A 3 74.81 11.78 -28.23
C ARG A 3 73.51 11.11 -28.69
N THR A 4 73.57 10.20 -29.66
CA THR A 4 72.40 9.47 -30.17
C THR A 4 71.91 8.44 -29.16
N ILE A 5 72.81 7.77 -28.45
CA ILE A 5 72.47 6.84 -27.37
C ILE A 5 71.78 7.59 -26.22
N ALA A 6 72.32 8.74 -25.80
CA ALA A 6 71.69 9.55 -24.75
C ALA A 6 70.28 10.03 -25.15
N ALA A 7 70.08 10.41 -26.42
CA ALA A 7 68.77 10.82 -26.93
C ALA A 7 67.75 9.66 -26.93
N LEU A 8 68.17 8.46 -27.34
CA LEU A 8 67.30 7.28 -27.34
C LEU A 8 66.93 6.83 -25.92
N VAL A 9 67.88 6.90 -24.97
CA VAL A 9 67.61 6.62 -23.55
C VAL A 9 66.63 7.64 -22.97
N GLY A 10 66.82 8.92 -23.25
CA GLY A 10 65.90 9.97 -22.82
C GLY A 10 64.49 9.78 -23.38
N LEU A 11 64.36 9.46 -24.67
CA LEU A 11 63.08 9.19 -25.30
C LEU A 11 62.39 7.95 -24.71
N GLY A 12 63.15 6.88 -24.49
CA GLY A 12 62.64 5.65 -23.86
C GLY A 12 62.12 5.91 -22.44
N ALA A 13 62.83 6.72 -21.65
CA ALA A 13 62.40 7.10 -20.31
C ALA A 13 61.08 7.90 -20.32
N VAL A 14 60.94 8.84 -21.27
CA VAL A 14 59.69 9.62 -21.42
C VAL A 14 58.52 8.74 -21.82
N LEU A 15 58.72 7.81 -22.77
CA LEU A 15 57.67 6.89 -23.20
C LEU A 15 57.25 5.94 -22.08
N ALA A 16 58.20 5.42 -21.29
CA ALA A 16 57.90 4.59 -20.14
C ALA A 16 57.10 5.34 -19.07
N ALA A 17 57.47 6.60 -18.78
CA ALA A 17 56.76 7.46 -17.83
C ALA A 17 55.33 7.77 -18.31
N ALA A 18 55.16 8.12 -19.59
CA ALA A 18 53.84 8.38 -20.18
C ALA A 18 52.93 7.15 -20.12
N LEU A 19 53.48 5.97 -20.43
CA LEU A 19 52.73 4.72 -20.40
C LEU A 19 52.34 4.33 -18.96
N GLY A 20 53.23 4.54 -17.98
CA GLY A 20 52.95 4.32 -16.56
C GLY A 20 51.82 5.23 -16.04
N LEU A 21 51.84 6.52 -16.39
CA LEU A 21 50.79 7.47 -16.02
C LEU A 21 49.45 7.13 -16.68
N TYR A 22 49.46 6.72 -17.96
CA TYR A 22 48.26 6.29 -18.67
C TYR A 22 47.58 5.09 -17.98
N TRP A 23 48.36 4.06 -17.64
CA TRP A 23 47.83 2.88 -16.96
C TRP A 23 47.35 3.18 -15.54
N LYS A 24 48.09 4.01 -14.80
CA LYS A 24 47.68 4.46 -13.47
C LYS A 24 46.34 5.19 -13.51
N GLY A 25 46.19 6.17 -14.40
CA GLY A 25 44.94 6.93 -14.54
C GLY A 25 43.76 6.05 -14.96
N ARG A 26 43.99 5.06 -15.84
CA ARG A 26 42.93 4.11 -16.23
C ARG A 26 42.52 3.20 -15.07
N LEU A 27 43.46 2.72 -14.27
CA LEU A 27 43.18 1.90 -13.08
C LEU A 27 42.44 2.69 -12.00
N GLU A 28 42.85 3.93 -11.74
CA GLU A 28 42.21 4.82 -10.76
C GLU A 28 40.80 5.22 -11.21
N GLY A 29 40.60 5.51 -12.49
CA GLY A 29 39.28 5.77 -13.07
C GLY A 29 38.35 4.56 -12.93
N ALA A 30 38.83 3.37 -13.27
CA ALA A 30 38.06 2.12 -13.11
C ALA A 30 37.73 1.82 -11.64
N ALA A 31 38.63 2.13 -10.70
CA ALA A 31 38.40 1.95 -9.27
C ALA A 31 37.36 2.94 -8.71
N GLY A 32 37.32 4.17 -9.22
CA GLY A 32 36.33 5.18 -8.82
C GLY A 32 34.93 4.99 -9.40
N GLU A 33 34.81 4.34 -10.56
CA GLU A 33 33.51 4.08 -11.21
C GLU A 33 32.79 2.85 -10.67
N ARG A 34 33.52 1.81 -10.28
CA ARG A 34 32.96 0.60 -9.65
C ARG A 34 31.95 0.86 -8.53
N PRO A 35 32.26 1.67 -7.49
CA PRO A 35 31.30 1.92 -6.41
C PRO A 35 30.08 2.72 -6.89
N LYS A 36 30.21 3.55 -7.94
CA LYS A 36 29.08 4.29 -8.52
C LYS A 36 28.15 3.35 -9.27
N VAL A 37 28.71 2.40 -10.03
CA VAL A 37 27.93 1.39 -10.74
C VAL A 37 27.24 0.45 -9.75
N GLU A 38 27.95 -0.01 -8.71
CA GLU A 38 27.36 -0.85 -7.65
C GLU A 38 26.24 -0.11 -6.91
N ALA A 39 26.43 1.16 -6.56
CA ALA A 39 25.39 1.98 -5.95
C ALA A 39 24.19 2.19 -6.88
N ALA A 40 24.40 2.43 -8.17
CA ALA A 40 23.33 2.57 -9.14
C ALA A 40 22.53 1.27 -9.34
N VAL A 41 23.22 0.12 -9.37
CA VAL A 41 22.58 -1.20 -9.46
C VAL A 41 21.78 -1.50 -8.18
N ALA A 42 22.34 -1.19 -7.00
CA ALA A 42 21.63 -1.35 -5.74
C ALA A 42 20.37 -0.47 -5.66
N GLN A 43 20.47 0.80 -6.07
CA GLN A 43 19.31 1.71 -6.14
C GLN A 43 18.25 1.22 -7.13
N ALA A 44 18.66 0.73 -8.30
CA ALA A 44 17.74 0.16 -9.28
C ALA A 44 17.03 -1.10 -8.76
N ALA A 45 17.72 -1.93 -7.99
CA ALA A 45 17.13 -3.10 -7.34
C ALA A 45 16.09 -2.71 -6.29
N VAL A 46 16.39 -1.70 -5.45
CA VAL A 46 15.45 -1.16 -4.46
C VAL A 46 14.22 -0.58 -5.14
N ALA A 47 14.40 0.29 -6.14
CA ALA A 47 13.28 0.87 -6.90
C ALA A 47 12.42 -0.22 -7.58
N GLY A 48 13.06 -1.29 -8.09
CA GLY A 48 12.37 -2.45 -8.64
C GLY A 48 11.54 -3.21 -7.61
N LEU A 49 12.00 -3.31 -6.35
CA LEU A 49 11.24 -3.94 -5.27
C LEU A 49 10.09 -3.05 -4.79
N GLU A 50 10.31 -1.75 -4.64
CA GLU A 50 9.27 -0.80 -4.22
C GLU A 50 8.11 -0.73 -5.23
N THR A 51 8.42 -0.67 -6.53
CA THR A 51 7.40 -0.67 -7.59
C THR A 51 6.59 -1.95 -7.63
N ARG A 52 7.22 -3.12 -7.43
CA ARG A 52 6.52 -4.41 -7.33
C ARG A 52 5.65 -4.48 -6.07
N GLY A 53 6.16 -4.03 -4.93
CA GLY A 53 5.41 -3.97 -3.68
C GLY A 53 4.18 -3.06 -3.79
N ALA A 54 4.34 -1.88 -4.41
CA ALA A 54 3.24 -0.97 -4.69
C ALA A 54 2.17 -1.62 -5.58
N ALA A 55 2.58 -2.29 -6.66
CA ALA A 55 1.65 -2.99 -7.55
C ALA A 55 0.89 -4.13 -6.86
N GLU A 56 1.57 -4.95 -6.05
CA GLU A 56 0.94 -6.04 -5.30
C GLU A 56 -0.05 -5.50 -4.25
N SER A 57 0.32 -4.45 -3.54
CA SER A 57 -0.55 -3.81 -2.55
C SER A 57 -1.81 -3.22 -3.20
N ALA A 58 -1.67 -2.56 -4.34
CA ALA A 58 -2.79 -2.02 -5.11
C ALA A 58 -3.72 -3.15 -5.61
N GLN A 59 -3.16 -4.26 -6.08
CA GLN A 59 -3.95 -5.41 -6.52
C GLN A 59 -4.77 -6.02 -5.38
N ARG A 60 -4.20 -6.14 -4.17
CA ARG A 60 -4.91 -6.66 -2.99
C ARG A 60 -6.10 -5.76 -2.60
N VAL A 61 -5.91 -4.44 -2.63
CA VAL A 61 -6.99 -3.47 -2.34
C VAL A 61 -8.08 -3.56 -3.41
N GLU A 62 -7.71 -3.60 -4.69
CA GLU A 62 -8.65 -3.70 -5.81
C GLU A 62 -9.57 -4.91 -5.70
N VAL A 63 -9.03 -6.08 -5.32
CA VAL A 63 -9.85 -7.30 -5.12
C VAL A 63 -10.89 -7.09 -4.03
N VAL A 64 -10.51 -6.49 -2.90
CA VAL A 64 -11.44 -6.24 -1.78
C VAL A 64 -12.50 -5.20 -2.16
N VAL A 65 -12.12 -4.16 -2.90
CA VAL A 65 -13.06 -3.14 -3.38
C VAL A 65 -14.09 -3.77 -4.32
N ARG A 66 -13.67 -4.56 -5.31
CA ARG A 66 -14.59 -5.27 -6.21
C ARG A 66 -15.53 -6.21 -5.48
N GLN A 67 -15.01 -6.99 -4.54
CA GLN A 67 -15.85 -7.87 -3.72
C GLN A 67 -16.91 -7.09 -2.92
N ARG A 68 -16.54 -5.91 -2.38
CA ARG A 68 -17.50 -5.03 -1.70
C ARG A 68 -18.55 -4.48 -2.67
N GLU A 69 -18.15 -4.01 -3.84
CA GLU A 69 -19.08 -3.48 -4.85
C GLU A 69 -20.06 -4.56 -5.34
N ASP A 70 -19.58 -5.78 -5.56
CA ASP A 70 -20.43 -6.92 -5.94
C ASP A 70 -21.39 -7.30 -4.82
N ALA A 71 -20.94 -7.28 -3.56
CA ALA A 71 -21.80 -7.48 -2.40
C ALA A 71 -22.88 -6.40 -2.29
N VAL A 72 -22.52 -5.12 -2.43
CA VAL A 72 -23.48 -4.00 -2.42
C VAL A 72 -24.49 -4.14 -3.56
N ARG A 73 -24.04 -4.48 -4.76
CA ARG A 73 -24.90 -4.67 -5.93
C ARG A 73 -25.90 -5.80 -5.73
N SER A 74 -25.44 -6.96 -5.23
CA SER A 74 -26.31 -8.10 -4.95
C SER A 74 -27.32 -7.78 -3.85
N VAL A 75 -26.91 -7.13 -2.77
CA VAL A 75 -27.82 -6.68 -1.70
C VAL A 75 -28.85 -5.70 -2.23
N ALA A 76 -28.47 -4.74 -3.08
CA ALA A 76 -29.40 -3.78 -3.67
C ALA A 76 -30.49 -4.49 -4.50
N GLN A 77 -30.09 -5.44 -5.35
CA GLN A 77 -31.03 -6.23 -6.17
C GLN A 77 -31.98 -7.08 -5.31
N LEU A 78 -31.44 -7.75 -4.28
CA LEU A 78 -32.24 -8.57 -3.36
C LEU A 78 -33.18 -7.71 -2.52
N THR A 79 -32.74 -6.53 -2.09
CA THR A 79 -33.56 -5.60 -1.30
C THR A 79 -34.74 -5.11 -2.13
N GLU A 80 -34.51 -4.71 -3.38
CA GLU A 80 -35.60 -4.28 -4.26
C GLU A 80 -36.62 -5.40 -4.50
N ALA A 81 -36.16 -6.64 -4.72
CA ALA A 81 -37.04 -7.79 -4.88
C ALA A 81 -37.81 -8.12 -3.60
N ALA A 82 -37.14 -8.06 -2.44
CA ALA A 82 -37.75 -8.32 -1.14
C ALA A 82 -38.84 -7.29 -0.80
N LEU A 83 -38.59 -6.01 -1.05
CA LEU A 83 -39.55 -4.93 -0.81
C LEU A 83 -40.78 -4.98 -1.71
N LYS A 84 -40.66 -5.58 -2.91
CA LYS A 84 -41.78 -5.77 -3.85
C LYS A 84 -42.52 -7.10 -3.67
N SER A 85 -42.06 -7.96 -2.77
CA SER A 85 -42.70 -9.25 -2.53
C SER A 85 -44.08 -9.06 -1.87
N GLU A 86 -45.01 -9.97 -2.15
CA GLU A 86 -46.37 -9.93 -1.57
C GLU A 86 -46.34 -9.94 -0.03
N ASP A 87 -45.37 -10.66 0.53
CA ASP A 87 -45.15 -10.78 1.97
C ASP A 87 -44.40 -9.58 2.58
N ALA A 88 -43.93 -8.61 1.78
CA ALA A 88 -43.15 -7.48 2.27
C ALA A 88 -43.91 -6.61 3.29
N HIS A 89 -45.25 -6.64 3.22
CA HIS A 89 -46.13 -5.89 4.11
C HIS A 89 -46.91 -6.80 5.08
N ALA A 90 -46.65 -8.11 5.05
CA ALA A 90 -47.26 -9.03 5.99
C ALA A 90 -46.74 -8.72 7.42
N PRO A 91 -47.63 -8.67 8.42
CA PRO A 91 -47.20 -8.47 9.80
C PRO A 91 -46.30 -9.62 10.25
N LEU A 92 -45.21 -9.29 10.95
CA LEU A 92 -44.32 -10.31 11.50
C LEU A 92 -45.02 -11.15 12.56
N ASP A 93 -44.68 -12.43 12.61
CA ASP A 93 -45.08 -13.33 13.69
C ASP A 93 -44.76 -12.73 15.08
N PRO A 94 -45.73 -12.67 16.03
CA PRO A 94 -45.53 -12.03 17.33
C PRO A 94 -44.39 -12.63 18.16
N ALA A 95 -44.14 -13.94 18.05
CA ALA A 95 -43.03 -14.59 18.75
C ALA A 95 -41.69 -14.17 18.13
N ARG A 96 -41.62 -14.02 16.81
CA ARG A 96 -40.46 -13.45 16.11
C ARG A 96 -40.20 -12.00 16.51
N VAL A 97 -41.22 -11.15 16.58
CA VAL A 97 -41.09 -9.76 17.04
C VAL A 97 -40.52 -9.70 18.45
N SER A 98 -40.99 -10.57 19.33
CA SER A 98 -40.53 -10.62 20.73
C SER A 98 -39.06 -11.02 20.84
N ARG A 99 -38.61 -11.99 20.03
CA ARG A 99 -37.18 -12.38 19.96
C ARG A 99 -36.32 -11.24 19.42
N LEU A 100 -36.72 -10.62 18.30
CA LEU A 100 -35.95 -9.53 17.70
C LEU A 100 -35.78 -8.36 18.68
N ARG A 101 -36.85 -8.00 19.40
CA ARG A 101 -36.78 -6.95 20.42
C ARG A 101 -35.85 -7.31 21.58
N ALA A 102 -35.80 -8.57 21.99
CA ALA A 102 -34.88 -9.01 23.05
C ALA A 102 -33.41 -8.92 22.59
N ASP A 103 -33.14 -9.29 21.34
CA ASP A 103 -31.81 -9.22 20.74
C ASP A 103 -31.37 -7.76 20.55
N ASP A 104 -32.25 -6.89 20.05
CA ASP A 104 -31.99 -5.44 19.92
C ASP A 104 -31.66 -4.82 21.29
N GLN A 105 -32.37 -5.20 22.34
CA GLN A 105 -32.06 -4.74 23.70
C GLN A 105 -30.70 -5.23 24.18
N GLN A 106 -30.31 -6.48 23.88
CA GLN A 106 -28.98 -6.98 24.23
C GLN A 106 -27.89 -6.21 23.47
N LEU A 107 -28.13 -5.92 22.18
CA LEU A 107 -27.20 -5.17 21.35
C LEU A 107 -27.00 -3.75 21.88
N CYS A 108 -28.08 -3.05 22.22
CA CYS A 108 -28.00 -1.70 22.77
C CYS A 108 -27.36 -1.64 24.15
N ARG A 109 -27.49 -2.69 24.98
CA ARG A 109 -26.74 -2.79 26.23
C ARG A 109 -25.25 -2.98 26.01
N ALA A 110 -24.86 -3.76 25.00
CA ALA A 110 -23.46 -4.03 24.68
C ALA A 110 -22.77 -2.84 23.99
N ALA A 111 -23.50 -2.07 23.19
CA ALA A 111 -22.98 -0.95 22.43
C ALA A 111 -23.98 0.23 22.44
N PRO A 112 -23.99 1.04 23.52
CA PRO A 112 -24.97 2.11 23.72
C PRO A 112 -24.83 3.27 22.71
N ASP A 113 -23.65 3.43 22.11
CA ASP A 113 -23.36 4.48 21.13
C ASP A 113 -23.85 4.14 19.71
N LEU A 114 -24.47 2.97 19.50
CA LEU A 114 -25.05 2.60 18.21
C LEU A 114 -26.25 3.48 17.88
N ALA A 115 -26.36 3.87 16.62
CA ALA A 115 -27.51 4.62 16.12
C ALA A 115 -28.81 3.83 16.37
N GLY A 116 -29.77 4.45 17.03
CA GLY A 116 -31.06 3.82 17.39
C GLY A 116 -31.13 3.23 18.81
N CYS A 117 -30.03 3.19 19.56
CA CYS A 117 -29.99 2.67 20.94
C CYS A 117 -30.21 3.72 22.04
N ALA A 118 -30.28 5.00 21.69
CA ALA A 118 -30.60 6.07 22.63
C ALA A 118 -32.09 6.01 23.04
N GLU A 119 -32.36 6.16 24.33
CA GLU A 119 -33.71 6.23 24.89
C GLU A 119 -34.52 7.39 24.25
N GLY A 120 -35.31 7.08 23.22
CA GLY A 120 -36.24 8.05 22.63
C GLY A 120 -36.28 8.13 21.10
N GLY A 121 -35.50 7.35 20.35
CA GLY A 121 -35.56 7.34 18.88
C GLY A 121 -36.80 6.63 18.33
N HIS A 122 -37.94 7.33 18.22
CA HIS A 122 -39.01 6.89 17.34
C HIS A 122 -38.48 6.76 15.91
N ALA A 123 -38.79 5.64 15.24
CA ALA A 123 -38.54 5.45 13.82
C ALA A 123 -39.36 6.48 13.01
N GLY A 124 -38.79 7.65 12.80
CA GLY A 124 -39.45 8.76 12.12
C GLY A 124 -38.44 9.79 11.64
N GLY A 125 -37.85 9.53 10.47
CA GLY A 125 -37.25 10.56 9.61
C GLY A 125 -35.73 10.69 9.67
N GLY A 126 -35.11 10.47 8.52
CA GLY A 126 -33.82 11.06 8.17
C GLY A 126 -32.62 10.12 8.26
N GLU A 127 -31.97 9.95 7.12
CA GLU A 127 -30.72 9.24 6.88
C GLU A 127 -29.66 9.52 7.97
N PRO A 128 -29.05 8.49 8.60
CA PRO A 128 -28.00 8.72 9.59
C PRO A 128 -26.72 9.21 8.90
N PRO A 129 -26.02 10.22 9.45
CA PRO A 129 -24.75 10.67 8.89
C PRO A 129 -23.72 9.54 8.96
N VAL A 130 -23.14 9.19 7.82
CA VAL A 130 -22.04 8.24 7.71
C VAL A 130 -20.85 8.77 8.51
N ARG A 131 -20.60 8.16 9.66
CA ARG A 131 -19.44 8.50 10.49
C ARG A 131 -18.18 7.93 9.80
N PRO A 132 -17.16 8.75 9.49
CA PRO A 132 -15.93 8.23 8.90
C PRO A 132 -15.25 7.24 9.87
N LEU A 133 -14.69 6.16 9.34
CA LEU A 133 -13.85 5.25 10.12
C LEU A 133 -12.69 6.05 10.74
N PRO A 134 -12.28 5.74 12.00
CA PRO A 134 -11.08 6.32 12.57
C PRO A 134 -9.88 5.97 11.68
N SER A 135 -9.18 7.01 11.22
CA SER A 135 -7.90 6.88 10.53
C SER A 135 -6.97 6.04 11.39
N ALA A 136 -6.36 5.02 10.80
CA ALA A 136 -5.28 4.25 11.40
C ALA A 136 -4.00 5.10 11.49
N ALA A 137 -4.06 6.20 12.24
CA ALA A 137 -2.92 7.00 12.64
C ALA A 137 -2.52 6.56 14.05
N GLY A 138 -1.70 5.52 14.14
CA GLY A 138 -1.19 5.03 15.42
C GLY A 138 -0.59 3.63 15.39
N ALA A 139 0.00 3.20 14.28
CA ALA A 139 0.99 2.12 14.35
C ALA A 139 2.33 2.74 14.71
N ASP A 140 2.59 2.86 16.01
CA ASP A 140 3.89 3.24 16.58
C ASP A 140 4.93 2.20 16.17
N PRO A 141 5.93 2.53 15.32
CA PRO A 141 7.00 1.62 15.00
C PRO A 141 8.11 1.79 16.04
N GLY A 142 7.98 1.06 17.14
CA GLY A 142 9.16 0.52 17.81
C GLY A 142 9.33 0.87 19.28
N ARG A 143 9.64 -0.18 20.04
CA ARG A 143 10.83 -0.17 20.91
C ARG A 143 11.34 -1.61 21.13
N PRO A 144 12.62 -1.76 21.47
CA PRO A 144 13.46 -2.93 21.22
C PRO A 144 13.14 -4.17 22.08
#